data_AF-A0A814TKT7-F1
#
_entry.id   AF-A0A814TKT7-F1
#
_cell.length_a   1.000
_cell.length_b   1.000
_cell.length_c   1.000
_cell.angle_alpha   90.00
_cell.angle_beta   90.00
_cell.angle_gamma   90.00
#
_symmetry.space_group_name_H-M   'P 1'
#
loop_
_entity.id
_entity.type
_entity.pdbx_description
1 polymer ?
#
loop_
_entity_poly.entity_id
_entity_poly.type
_entity_poly.pdbx_seq_one_letter_code
_entity_poly.pdbx_strand_id
1 'polypeptide(L)'
;MCAICSRRTNNSAVCRECLSESRADFFVQELCLHDQYYTTTISNLGLDLVDDESVEDHVLRIINNGEYTSVLTLAALSSVFDRPIRSVYPNVNGDISGEEDGYYTLLNRTFEPRQKSQNPSSALQVMWSGPKPERDRIWRTNHFVPLLSTHQQQMNTQS
;
A
#
# COMPACT_ATOMS: atom_id res chain seq x y z
N MET A 1 -21.73 10.86 15.11
CA MET A 1 -21.04 10.43 16.36
C MET A 1 -21.39 8.95 16.56
N CYS A 2 -20.59 7.92 16.27
CA CYS A 2 -19.13 7.78 16.05
C CYS A 2 -18.43 9.05 15.57
N ALA A 3 -17.44 9.51 16.33
CA ALA A 3 -16.56 10.60 15.93
C ALA A 3 -15.15 10.05 15.63
N ILE A 4 -15.14 8.81 15.11
CA ILE A 4 -14.22 7.72 15.48
C ILE A 4 -13.80 7.84 16.95
N CYS A 5 -14.87 7.89 17.76
CA CYS A 5 -14.97 7.97 19.22
C CYS A 5 -14.12 9.05 19.92
N SER A 6 -14.61 10.31 19.97
CA SER A 6 -13.98 11.49 20.64
C SER A 6 -13.60 11.35 22.13
N ARG A 7 -13.66 10.16 22.72
CA ARG A 7 -13.15 9.87 24.05
C ARG A 7 -12.54 8.47 24.03
N ARG A 8 -11.22 8.38 23.93
CA ARG A 8 -10.49 7.20 24.42
C ARG A 8 -10.81 7.06 25.92
N THR A 9 -11.80 6.23 26.24
CA THR A 9 -11.95 5.65 27.58
C THR A 9 -11.32 4.26 27.55
N ASN A 10 -10.52 3.99 28.57
CA ASN A 10 -9.43 3.01 28.63
C ASN A 10 -9.79 1.50 28.56
N ASN A 11 -10.86 1.08 27.88
CA ASN A 11 -11.10 -0.36 27.67
C ASN A 11 -11.81 -0.60 26.32
N SER A 12 -10.99 -0.93 25.32
CA SER A 12 -11.36 -1.13 23.92
C SER A 12 -12.11 -2.45 23.71
N ALA A 13 -13.44 -2.38 23.76
CA ALA A 13 -14.31 -3.23 22.94
C ALA A 13 -14.83 -2.34 21.79
N VAL A 14 -14.33 -2.59 20.58
CA VAL A 14 -14.65 -1.82 19.36
C VAL A 14 -16.17 -1.80 19.14
N CYS A 15 -16.73 -0.61 18.89
CA CYS A 15 -18.16 -0.40 18.67
C CYS A 15 -18.67 -1.25 17.49
N ARG A 16 -19.84 -1.89 17.64
CA ARG A 16 -20.47 -2.70 16.59
C ARG A 16 -20.82 -1.91 15.31
N GLU A 17 -21.01 -0.59 15.40
CA GLU A 17 -21.24 0.27 14.23
C GLU A 17 -19.94 0.53 13.43
N CYS A 18 -18.77 0.51 14.08
CA CYS A 18 -17.46 0.57 13.39
C CYS A 18 -17.07 -0.77 12.75
N LEU A 19 -17.81 -1.85 13.01
CA LEU A 19 -17.65 -3.12 12.30
C LEU A 19 -18.44 -3.16 10.98
N SER A 20 -19.37 -2.21 10.76
CA SER A 20 -20.04 -2.02 9.47
C SER A 20 -19.34 -1.02 8.55
N GLU A 21 -18.49 -0.15 9.09
CA GLU A 21 -17.51 0.61 8.29
C GLU A 21 -16.46 -0.39 7.79
N SER A 22 -16.28 -0.44 6.47
CA SER A 22 -15.39 -1.42 5.88
C SER A 22 -13.99 -1.17 6.43
N ARG A 23 -13.25 -2.21 6.82
CA ARG A 23 -11.86 -2.09 7.27
C ARG A 23 -10.94 -1.40 6.24
N ALA A 24 -11.41 -1.16 5.01
CA ALA A 24 -10.70 -0.36 4.01
C ALA A 24 -10.61 1.12 4.39
N ASP A 25 -11.42 1.62 5.32
CA ASP A 25 -11.50 3.07 5.58
C ASP A 25 -10.29 3.60 6.37
N PHE A 26 -9.54 2.72 7.05
CA PHE A 26 -8.41 3.12 7.90
C PHE A 26 -7.25 3.74 7.10
N PHE A 27 -6.96 3.24 5.91
CA PHE A 27 -5.88 3.81 5.10
C PHE A 27 -6.30 5.13 4.45
N VAL A 28 -7.58 5.28 4.10
CA VAL A 28 -8.13 6.56 3.62
C VAL A 28 -8.01 7.61 4.71
N GLN A 29 -8.36 7.26 5.95
CA GLN A 29 -8.18 8.14 7.10
C GLN A 29 -6.69 8.50 7.32
N GLU A 30 -5.77 7.54 7.23
CA GLU A 30 -4.33 7.79 7.35
C GLU A 30 -3.85 8.79 6.27
N LEU A 31 -4.29 8.62 5.02
CA LEU A 31 -3.97 9.54 3.92
C LEU A 31 -4.48 10.96 4.21
N CYS A 32 -5.75 11.12 4.60
CA CYS A 32 -6.33 12.43 4.90
C CYS A 32 -5.66 13.13 6.09
N LEU A 33 -5.32 12.39 7.15
CA LEU A 33 -4.71 12.96 8.35
C LEU A 33 -3.23 13.34 8.14
N HIS A 34 -2.56 12.72 7.18
CA HIS A 34 -1.12 12.85 6.96
C HIS A 34 -0.78 13.23 5.51
N ASP A 35 -1.66 13.97 4.83
CA ASP A 35 -1.53 14.39 3.44
C ASP A 35 -0.15 14.96 3.09
N GLN A 36 0.35 15.92 3.87
CA GLN A 36 1.65 16.55 3.62
C GLN A 36 2.82 15.54 3.64
N TYR A 37 2.74 14.53 4.51
CA TYR A 37 3.75 13.46 4.57
C TYR A 37 3.71 12.61 3.29
N TYR A 38 2.51 12.24 2.82
CA TYR A 38 2.37 11.43 1.61
C TYR A 38 2.74 12.20 0.35
N THR A 39 2.33 13.46 0.24
CA THR A 39 2.77 14.36 -0.85
C THR A 39 4.30 14.44 -0.93
N THR A 40 4.97 14.60 0.22
CA THR A 40 6.44 14.62 0.28
C THR A 40 7.04 13.26 -0.08
N THR A 41 6.41 12.17 0.38
CA THR A 41 6.82 10.79 0.09
C THR A 41 6.74 10.49 -1.41
N ILE A 42 5.68 10.91 -2.10
CA ILE A 42 5.52 10.74 -3.54
C ILE A 42 6.72 11.36 -4.27
N SER A 43 6.96 12.65 -4.01
CA SER A 43 8.02 13.41 -4.68
C SER A 43 9.42 12.84 -4.38
N ASN A 44 9.71 12.51 -3.11
CA ASN A 44 11.02 11.99 -2.71
C ASN A 44 11.32 10.60 -3.29
N LEU A 45 10.28 9.79 -3.50
CA LEU A 45 10.41 8.42 -3.96
C LEU A 45 10.21 8.26 -5.47
N GLY A 46 9.94 9.35 -6.20
CA GLY A 46 9.66 9.37 -7.63
C GLY A 46 8.37 8.63 -7.99
N LEU A 47 7.40 8.57 -7.07
CA LEU A 47 6.15 7.83 -7.28
C LEU A 47 5.19 8.57 -8.22
N ASP A 48 5.41 9.86 -8.44
CA ASP A 48 4.73 10.70 -9.42
C ASP A 48 4.92 10.20 -10.86
N LEU A 49 5.99 9.42 -11.11
CA LEU A 49 6.23 8.77 -12.40
C LEU A 49 5.30 7.56 -12.63
N VAL A 50 4.72 7.00 -11.56
CA VAL A 50 3.75 5.89 -11.63
C VAL A 50 2.33 6.42 -11.64
N ASP A 51 2.08 7.43 -10.81
CA ASP A 51 0.76 7.94 -10.48
C ASP A 51 0.88 9.45 -10.29
N ASP A 52 0.42 10.24 -11.26
CA ASP A 52 0.54 11.69 -11.28
C ASP A 52 -0.55 12.41 -10.48
N GLU A 53 -1.41 11.63 -9.80
CA GLU A 53 -2.51 12.14 -9.01
C GLU A 53 -2.05 12.71 -7.66
N SER A 54 -2.75 13.74 -7.18
CA SER A 54 -2.56 14.24 -5.82
C SER A 54 -3.13 13.25 -4.79
N VAL A 55 -2.72 13.36 -3.52
CA VAL A 55 -3.30 12.56 -2.44
C VAL A 55 -4.81 12.77 -2.32
N GLU A 56 -5.29 14.00 -2.52
CA GLU A 56 -6.72 14.33 -2.52
C GLU A 56 -7.46 13.61 -3.66
N ASP A 57 -6.93 13.68 -4.88
CA ASP A 57 -7.51 13.00 -6.05
C ASP A 57 -7.54 11.48 -5.84
N HIS A 58 -6.45 10.91 -5.31
CA HIS A 58 -6.36 9.50 -4.96
C HIS A 58 -7.48 9.08 -3.99
N VAL A 59 -7.66 9.85 -2.91
CA VAL A 59 -8.70 9.60 -1.90
C VAL A 59 -10.10 9.70 -2.52
N LEU A 60 -10.37 10.75 -3.30
CA LEU A 60 -11.67 10.93 -3.95
C LEU A 60 -11.96 9.79 -4.93
N ARG A 61 -10.96 9.32 -5.67
CA ARG A 61 -11.09 8.20 -6.62
C ARG A 61 -11.45 6.89 -5.91
N ILE A 62 -10.76 6.56 -4.81
CA ILE A 62 -11.05 5.37 -4.00
C ILE A 62 -12.49 5.41 -3.46
N ILE A 63 -12.88 6.54 -2.87
CA ILE A 63 -14.21 6.71 -2.25
C ILE A 63 -15.33 6.59 -3.29
N ASN A 64 -15.17 7.21 -4.46
CA ASN A 64 -16.25 7.33 -5.43
C ASN A 64 -16.43 6.10 -6.32
N ASN A 65 -15.34 5.45 -6.73
CA ASN A 65 -15.41 4.43 -7.77
C ASN A 65 -15.14 3.01 -7.24
N GLY A 66 -14.88 2.86 -5.93
CA GLY A 66 -14.36 1.60 -5.37
C GLY A 66 -13.10 1.14 -6.11
N GLU A 67 -12.38 2.10 -6.69
CA GLU A 67 -11.38 1.85 -7.70
C GLU A 67 -10.08 1.35 -7.09
N TYR A 68 -9.31 0.78 -7.99
CA TYR A 68 -8.06 0.10 -7.78
C TYR A 68 -7.02 0.89 -6.96
N THR A 69 -6.26 0.12 -6.19
CA THR A 69 -5.26 0.58 -5.22
C THR A 69 -3.99 1.09 -5.91
N SER A 70 -3.33 2.12 -5.36
CA SER A 70 -2.05 2.61 -5.87
C SER A 70 -0.91 2.45 -4.86
N VAL A 71 0.28 2.91 -5.24
CA VAL A 71 1.46 2.96 -4.36
C VAL A 71 1.19 3.78 -3.08
N LEU A 72 0.32 4.78 -3.15
CA LEU A 72 -0.13 5.55 -1.99
C LEU A 72 -0.90 4.68 -1.00
N THR A 73 -1.77 3.81 -1.52
CA THR A 73 -2.48 2.84 -0.69
C THR A 73 -1.51 1.94 0.07
N LEU A 74 -0.44 1.46 -0.57
CA LEU A 74 0.57 0.62 0.10
C LEU A 74 1.37 1.39 1.16
N ALA A 75 1.73 2.64 0.90
CA ALA A 75 2.41 3.51 1.86
C ALA A 75 1.51 3.88 3.07
N ALA A 76 0.22 4.04 2.84
CA ALA A 76 -0.75 4.24 3.91
C ALA A 76 -0.95 2.97 4.74
N LEU A 77 -1.10 1.82 4.07
CA LEU A 77 -1.27 0.53 4.74
C LEU A 77 -0.05 0.13 5.59
N SER A 78 1.18 0.44 5.17
CA SER A 78 2.37 0.16 6.01
C SER A 78 2.30 0.88 7.35
N SER A 79 1.77 2.11 7.34
CA SER A 79 1.60 2.96 8.52
C SER A 79 0.44 2.47 9.39
N VAL A 80 -0.70 2.13 8.77
CA VAL A 80 -1.87 1.57 9.48
C VAL A 80 -1.54 0.25 10.17
N PHE A 81 -0.76 -0.62 9.53
CA PHE A 81 -0.36 -1.90 10.12
C PHE A 81 0.84 -1.81 11.07
N ASP A 82 1.51 -0.65 11.12
CA ASP A 82 2.81 -0.48 11.81
C ASP A 82 3.84 -1.54 11.38
N ARG A 83 3.85 -1.87 10.08
CA ARG A 83 4.70 -2.91 9.50
C ARG A 83 5.17 -2.52 8.10
N PRO A 84 6.43 -2.80 7.73
CA PRO A 84 6.87 -2.61 6.36
C PRO A 84 6.03 -3.47 5.40
N ILE A 85 5.73 -2.94 4.22
CA ILE A 85 5.09 -3.69 3.13
C ILE A 85 6.08 -3.83 1.99
N ARG A 86 6.56 -5.05 1.77
CA ARG A 86 7.35 -5.41 0.60
C ARG A 86 6.41 -5.62 -0.58
N SER A 87 6.47 -4.71 -1.52
CA SER A 87 5.79 -4.78 -2.80
C SER A 87 6.66 -5.49 -3.83
N VAL A 88 6.10 -6.49 -4.50
CA VAL A 88 6.74 -7.26 -5.55
C VAL A 88 6.09 -6.94 -6.89
N TYR A 89 6.85 -6.38 -7.81
CA TYR A 89 6.41 -6.16 -9.18
C TYR A 89 6.99 -7.28 -10.06
N PRO A 90 6.16 -8.19 -10.61
CA PRO A 90 6.65 -9.28 -11.43
C PRO A 90 7.23 -8.74 -12.73
N ASN A 91 8.33 -9.33 -13.20
CA ASN A 91 8.92 -8.98 -14.48
C ASN A 91 8.06 -9.55 -15.62
N VAL A 92 7.03 -8.79 -16.04
CA VAL A 92 6.07 -9.22 -17.07
C VAL A 92 6.13 -8.39 -18.35
N ASN A 93 6.91 -7.30 -18.36
CA ASN A 93 7.06 -6.43 -19.54
C ASN A 93 8.20 -6.87 -20.49
N GLY A 94 8.80 -8.06 -20.29
CA GLY A 94 9.78 -8.68 -21.20
C GLY A 94 11.25 -8.50 -20.79
N ASP A 95 12.18 -8.74 -21.73
CA ASP A 95 13.65 -8.64 -21.56
C ASP A 95 14.16 -7.19 -21.44
N ILE A 96 13.26 -6.22 -21.29
CA ILE A 96 13.64 -4.90 -20.81
C ILE A 96 14.20 -5.16 -19.41
N SER A 97 15.52 -5.16 -19.28
CA SER A 97 16.17 -5.37 -18.00
C SER A 97 15.50 -4.43 -17.00
N GLY A 98 15.11 -4.91 -15.82
CA GLY A 98 14.27 -4.13 -14.89
C GLY A 98 14.85 -2.79 -14.44
N GLU A 99 16.08 -2.45 -14.86
CA GLU A 99 16.69 -1.13 -14.71
C GLU A 99 16.24 -0.13 -15.80
N GLU A 100 15.93 -0.60 -17.01
CA GLU A 100 15.36 0.21 -18.10
C GLU A 100 13.85 0.41 -17.95
N ASP A 101 13.16 -0.51 -17.27
CA ASP A 101 11.76 -0.35 -16.87
C ASP A 101 11.71 0.46 -15.56
N GLY A 102 11.63 1.79 -15.68
CA GLY A 102 11.54 2.70 -14.53
C GLY A 102 10.43 2.33 -13.53
N TYR A 103 9.37 1.63 -14.00
CA TYR A 103 8.30 1.15 -13.13
C TYR A 103 8.74 0.00 -12.23
N TYR A 104 9.63 -0.89 -12.69
CA TYR A 104 10.08 -2.02 -11.88
C TYR A 104 10.74 -1.54 -10.60
N THR A 105 11.66 -0.58 -10.68
CA THR A 105 12.34 -0.03 -9.49
C THR A 105 11.36 0.67 -8.54
N LEU A 106 10.37 1.39 -9.08
CA LEU A 106 9.37 2.12 -8.29
C LEU A 106 8.35 1.19 -7.63
N LEU A 107 7.92 0.14 -8.32
CA LEU A 107 6.85 -0.76 -7.86
C LEU A 107 7.38 -1.97 -7.09
N ASN A 108 8.61 -2.41 -7.36
CA ASN A 108 9.29 -3.49 -6.66
C ASN A 108 10.07 -2.96 -5.45
N ARG A 109 9.41 -2.31 -4.49
CA ARG A 109 10.06 -1.67 -3.33
C ARG A 109 9.50 -2.11 -1.97
N THR A 110 10.10 -1.62 -0.88
CA THR A 110 9.51 -1.73 0.46
C THR A 110 8.97 -0.38 0.88
N PHE A 111 7.72 -0.35 1.33
CA PHE A 111 7.07 0.81 1.93
C PHE A 111 7.21 0.72 3.43
N GLU A 112 7.94 1.67 4.02
CA GLU A 112 8.12 1.75 5.46
C GLU A 112 6.91 2.44 6.12
N PRO A 113 6.57 2.11 7.38
CA PRO A 113 5.61 2.88 8.15
C PRO A 113 6.11 4.31 8.36
N ARG A 114 5.19 5.29 8.37
CA ARG A 114 5.49 6.70 8.67
C ARG A 114 6.16 6.86 10.04
N GLN A 115 5.74 6.08 11.02
CA GLN A 115 6.35 6.02 12.35
C GLN A 115 7.06 4.68 12.51
N LYS A 116 8.38 4.72 12.72
CA LYS A 116 9.15 3.49 12.95
C LYS A 116 8.86 2.95 14.35
N SER A 117 8.30 1.75 14.41
CA SER A 117 8.25 0.98 15.65
C SER A 117 9.66 0.66 16.16
N GLN A 118 9.84 0.63 17.49
CA GLN A 118 11.11 0.23 18.10
C GLN A 118 11.44 -1.25 17.86
N ASN A 119 10.41 -2.07 17.63
CA ASN A 119 10.53 -3.50 17.38
C ASN A 119 9.92 -3.81 16.00
N PRO A 120 10.68 -3.64 14.91
CA PRO A 120 10.14 -3.84 13.57
C PRO A 120 9.71 -5.30 13.41
N SER A 121 8.41 -5.50 13.16
CA SER A 121 7.90 -6.80 12.73
C SER A 121 8.37 -7.11 11.32
N SER A 122 8.35 -8.39 10.95
CA SER A 122 8.64 -8.80 9.58
C SER A 122 7.74 -8.09 8.56
N ALA A 123 8.29 -7.80 7.39
CA ALA A 123 7.54 -7.15 6.33
C ALA A 123 6.37 -8.02 5.85
N LEU A 124 5.20 -7.41 5.65
CA LEU A 124 4.12 -8.02 4.88
C LEU A 124 4.52 -8.03 3.40
N GLN A 125 4.20 -9.09 2.68
CA GLN A 125 4.53 -9.17 1.26
C GLN A 125 3.25 -9.11 0.43
N VAL A 126 3.28 -8.29 -0.61
CA VAL A 126 2.22 -8.20 -1.62
C VAL A 126 2.85 -8.28 -3.00
N MET A 127 2.13 -8.86 -3.96
CA MET A 127 2.53 -8.89 -5.35
C MET A 127 1.52 -8.11 -6.16
N TRP A 128 2.02 -7.23 -7.04
CA TRP A 128 1.16 -6.58 -8.02
C TRP A 128 0.54 -7.61 -8.96
N SER A 129 -0.71 -7.36 -9.32
CA SER A 129 -1.56 -8.17 -10.18
C SER A 129 -2.41 -7.24 -11.05
N GLY A 130 -2.94 -7.76 -12.16
CA GLY A 130 -3.80 -6.99 -13.05
C GLY A 130 -4.65 -7.91 -13.93
N PRO A 131 -5.92 -7.57 -14.19
CA PRO A 131 -6.90 -8.52 -14.73
C PRO A 131 -6.71 -8.87 -16.21
N LYS A 132 -5.84 -8.19 -16.97
CA LYS A 132 -5.39 -8.56 -18.33
C LYS A 132 -4.29 -7.61 -18.83
N PRO A 133 -3.41 -8.04 -19.75
CA PRO A 133 -2.64 -7.10 -20.56
C PRO A 133 -3.60 -6.21 -21.36
N GLU A 134 -3.41 -4.90 -21.29
CA GLU A 134 -4.11 -3.98 -22.17
C GLU A 134 -3.68 -4.20 -23.62
N ARG A 135 -4.45 -3.64 -24.58
CA ARG A 135 -4.21 -3.83 -26.03
C ARG A 135 -2.78 -3.47 -26.46
N ASP A 136 -2.10 -2.66 -25.67
CA ASP A 136 -0.79 -2.10 -25.97
C ASP A 136 0.38 -2.96 -25.44
N ARG A 137 0.10 -4.17 -24.93
CA ARG A 137 1.10 -5.10 -24.31
C ARG A 137 1.81 -4.56 -23.07
N ILE A 138 1.47 -3.36 -22.62
CA ILE A 138 1.96 -2.80 -21.36
C ILE A 138 1.05 -3.34 -20.25
N TRP A 139 1.65 -4.03 -19.29
CA TRP A 139 0.92 -4.50 -18.13
C TRP A 139 0.77 -3.35 -17.12
N ARG A 140 -0.48 -2.90 -16.94
CA ARG A 140 -0.83 -1.89 -15.94
C ARG A 140 -1.31 -2.58 -14.67
N THR A 141 -0.58 -2.37 -13.58
CA THR A 141 -0.93 -2.91 -12.28
C THR A 141 -1.99 -2.06 -11.63
N ASN A 142 -3.09 -2.70 -11.26
CA ASN A 142 -4.19 -2.03 -10.57
C ASN A 142 -4.65 -2.82 -9.33
N HIS A 143 -4.08 -3.99 -9.07
CA HIS A 143 -4.48 -4.83 -7.95
C HIS A 143 -3.24 -5.40 -7.27
N PHE A 144 -3.34 -5.78 -6.00
CA PHE A 144 -2.31 -6.57 -5.36
C PHE A 144 -2.89 -7.77 -4.64
N VAL A 145 -2.10 -8.84 -4.58
CA VAL A 145 -2.45 -10.06 -3.85
C VAL A 145 -1.45 -10.28 -2.71
N PRO A 146 -1.88 -10.74 -1.53
CA PRO A 146 -0.96 -11.12 -0.47
C PRO A 146 -0.05 -12.26 -0.92
N LEU A 147 1.24 -12.17 -0.59
CA LEU A 147 2.17 -13.27 -0.72
C LEU A 147 2.33 -13.95 0.64
N LEU A 148 1.97 -15.23 0.71
CA LEU A 148 2.18 -16.04 1.90
C LEU A 148 3.58 -16.65 1.86
N SER A 149 4.34 -16.50 2.94
CA SER A 149 5.62 -17.19 3.08
C SER A 149 5.37 -18.70 3.08
N THR A 150 5.99 -19.42 2.14
CA THR A 150 5.99 -20.88 2.21
C THR A 150 6.95 -21.33 3.31
N HIS A 151 6.62 -22.44 3.98
CA HIS A 151 7.39 -22.97 5.11
C HIS A 151 8.89 -23.19 4.81
N GLN A 152 9.27 -23.33 3.53
CA GLN A 152 10.65 -23.46 3.07
C GLN A 152 11.47 -22.16 3.18
N GLN A 153 10.86 -20.99 3.02
CA GLN A 153 11.60 -19.72 3.12
C GLN A 153 12.06 -19.42 4.55
N GLN A 154 11.33 -19.89 5.56
CA GLN A 154 11.66 -19.64 6.97
C GLN A 154 12.92 -20.39 7.42
N MET A 155 13.23 -21.55 6.81
CA MET A 155 14.41 -22.33 7.19
C MET A 155 15.72 -21.76 6.63
N ASN A 156 15.68 -21.00 5.52
CA ASN A 156 16.89 -20.43 4.91
C ASN A 156 17.33 -19.08 5.53
N THR A 157 16.51 -18.45 6.37
CA THR A 157 16.85 -17.20 7.07
C THR A 157 17.44 -17.41 8.46
N GLN A 158 17.61 -18.67 8.91
CA GLN A 158 18.18 -19.01 10.22
C GLN A 158 19.62 -19.57 10.14
N SER A 159 20.21 -19.58 8.95
CA SER A 159 21.59 -20.00 8.67
C SER A 159 22.47 -18.80 8.35
#